data_AF-A0A7W7RXG5-F1
#
_entry.id   AF-A0A7W7RXG5-F1
#
_cell.length_a   1.000
_cell.length_b   1.000
_cell.length_c   1.000
_cell.angle_alpha   90.00
_cell.angle_beta   90.00
_cell.angle_gamma   90.00
#
_symmetry.space_group_name_H-M   'P 1'
#
loop_
_entity.id
_entity.type
_entity.pdbx_description
1 polymer ?
#
loop_
_entity_poly.entity_id
_entity_poly.type
_entity_poly.pdbx_seq_one_letter_code
_entity_poly.pdbx_strand_id
1 'polypeptide(L)'
;MIIVADTSALYAAFDRAQPEHRSAAEIVEHEGLRLDLADAVGVVLADRYRTNRILTLDQRDFRAIEPLTHGLTAFHILPADR
;
A
#
# COMPACT_ATOMS: atom_id res chain seq x y z
N MET A 1 -13.84 6.56 -8.76
CA MET A 1 -12.47 6.01 -8.91
C MET A 1 -11.71 6.34 -7.64
N ILE A 2 -11.11 5.36 -6.96
CA ILE A 2 -10.38 5.54 -5.70
C ILE A 2 -8.88 5.49 -5.96
N ILE A 3 -8.14 6.44 -5.39
CA ILE A 3 -6.68 6.47 -5.38
C ILE A 3 -6.25 6.37 -3.91
N VAL A 4 -5.32 5.47 -3.61
CA VAL A 4 -4.66 5.46 -2.31
C VAL A 4 -3.49 6.44 -2.40
N ALA A 5 -3.55 7.51 -1.61
CA ALA A 5 -2.43 8.44 -1.47
C ALA A 5 -1.50 7.93 -0.39
N ASP A 6 -0.26 7.67 -0.77
CA ASP A 6 0.81 7.34 0.16
C ASP A 6 1.23 8.61 0.91
N THR A 7 0.53 8.83 2.02
CA THR A 7 0.91 9.73 3.10
C THR A 7 1.15 8.94 4.39
N SER A 8 1.29 7.62 4.29
CA SER A 8 1.08 6.69 5.40
C SER A 8 2.16 6.81 6.48
N ALA A 9 3.35 7.34 6.19
CA ALA A 9 4.32 7.69 7.23
C ALA A 9 3.79 8.77 8.20
N LEU A 10 3.04 9.75 7.69
CA LEU A 10 2.39 10.79 8.50
C LEU A 10 1.07 10.29 9.13
N TYR A 11 0.34 9.42 8.42
CA TYR A 11 -0.96 8.90 8.89
C TYR A 11 -0.80 7.80 9.96
N ALA A 12 0.12 6.84 9.78
CA ALA A 12 0.43 5.78 10.74
C ALA A 12 1.09 6.31 12.02
N ALA A 13 1.80 7.43 11.94
CA ALA A 13 2.35 8.12 13.10
C ALA A 13 1.28 8.81 13.97
N PHE A 14 0.13 9.20 13.39
CA PHE A 14 -0.89 10.00 14.08
C PHE A 14 -2.05 9.18 14.66
N ASP A 15 -2.37 7.98 14.17
CA ASP A 15 -3.47 7.15 14.70
C ASP A 15 -3.14 5.64 14.75
N ARG A 16 -2.60 5.19 15.88
CA ARG A 16 -2.22 3.78 16.11
C ARG A 16 -3.41 2.83 16.31
N ALA A 17 -4.64 3.34 16.47
CA ALA A 17 -5.82 2.52 16.75
C ALA A 17 -6.50 1.95 15.48
N GLN A 18 -5.99 2.31 14.29
CA GLN A 18 -6.60 1.91 13.03
C GLN A 18 -6.46 0.40 12.75
N PRO A 19 -7.55 -0.29 12.35
CA PRO A 19 -7.55 -1.73 12.07
C PRO A 19 -6.54 -2.17 11.00
N GLU A 20 -6.24 -1.29 10.05
CA GLU A 20 -5.39 -1.57 8.88
C GLU A 20 -3.92 -1.76 9.29
N HIS A 21 -3.51 -1.19 10.42
CA HIS A 21 -2.17 -1.40 10.98
C HIS A 21 -1.92 -2.87 11.35
N ARG A 22 -2.94 -3.59 11.84
CA ARG A 22 -2.80 -5.00 12.20
C ARG A 22 -2.58 -5.86 10.97
N SER A 23 -3.43 -5.68 9.96
CA SER A 23 -3.29 -6.40 8.68
C SER A 23 -2.00 -6.03 7.95
N ALA A 24 -1.56 -4.76 8.03
CA ALA A 24 -0.28 -4.33 7.47
C ALA A 24 0.91 -4.97 8.20
N ALA A 25 0.87 -5.03 9.54
CA ALA A 25 1.90 -5.69 10.33
C ALA A 25 1.99 -7.19 10.01
N GLU A 26 0.85 -7.86 9.83
CA GLU A 26 0.81 -9.27 9.42
C GLU A 26 1.46 -9.50 8.04
N ILE A 27 1.26 -8.57 7.09
CA ILE A 27 1.91 -8.62 5.76
C ILE A 27 3.43 -8.41 5.89
N VAL A 28 3.86 -7.42 6.68
CA VAL A 28 5.29 -7.15 6.91
C VAL A 28 5.99 -8.35 7.53
N GLU A 29 5.33 -9.05 8.47
CA GLU A 29 5.88 -10.26 9.10
C GLU A 29 5.91 -11.47 8.16
N HIS A 30 4.93 -11.62 7.26
CA HIS A 30 4.81 -12.80 6.38
C HIS A 30 5.66 -12.73 5.12
N GLU A 31 5.86 -11.55 4.55
CA GLU A 31 6.42 -11.45 3.20
C GLU A 31 7.95 -11.39 3.17
N GLY A 32 8.64 -11.14 4.30
CA GLY A 32 10.08 -10.87 4.29
C GLY A 32 10.49 -9.72 3.35
N LEU A 33 9.48 -9.01 2.83
CA LEU A 33 9.60 -7.93 1.89
C LEU A 33 10.12 -6.74 2.65
N ARG A 34 11.01 -6.00 2.00
CA ARG A 34 11.61 -4.76 2.51
C ARG A 34 10.60 -3.60 2.57
N LEU A 35 9.34 -3.89 2.85
CA LEU A 35 8.29 -2.90 3.01
C LEU A 35 8.38 -2.32 4.41
N ASP A 36 8.28 -1.00 4.49
CA ASP A 36 7.96 -0.39 5.76
C ASP A 36 6.44 -0.52 6.05
N LEU A 37 6.05 -0.17 7.28
CA LEU A 37 4.65 -0.25 7.69
C LEU A 37 3.74 0.65 6.85
N ALA A 38 4.26 1.79 6.36
CA ALA A 38 3.48 2.74 5.61
C ALA A 38 3.11 2.18 4.23
N ASP A 39 4.05 1.50 3.57
CA ASP A 39 3.80 0.82 2.31
C ASP A 39 2.79 -0.32 2.46
N ALA A 40 2.96 -1.15 3.50
CA ALA A 40 2.05 -2.25 3.78
C ALA A 40 0.61 -1.78 4.03
N VAL A 41 0.43 -0.66 4.73
CA VAL A 41 -0.89 -0.01 4.87
C VAL A 41 -1.44 0.42 3.52
N GLY A 42 -0.61 1.00 2.65
CA GLY A 42 -0.98 1.36 1.29
C GLY A 42 -1.51 0.17 0.50
N VAL A 43 -0.84 -0.98 0.58
CA VAL A 43 -1.24 -2.24 -0.06
C VAL A 43 -2.58 -2.75 0.49
N VAL A 44 -2.77 -2.77 1.81
CA VAL A 44 -4.03 -3.20 2.45
C VAL A 44 -5.20 -2.29 2.07
N LEU A 45 -4.97 -0.98 2.04
CA LEU A 45 -6.00 -0.02 1.64
C LEU A 45 -6.36 -0.19 0.17
N ALA A 46 -5.37 -0.38 -0.69
CA ALA A 46 -5.58 -0.65 -2.10
C ALA A 46 -6.46 -1.89 -2.30
N ASP A 47 -6.21 -2.94 -1.51
CA ASP A 47 -7.02 -4.15 -1.55
C ASP A 47 -8.46 -3.94 -1.07
N ARG A 48 -8.62 -3.35 0.11
CA ARG A 48 -9.93 -3.06 0.69
C ARG A 48 -10.82 -2.28 -0.27
N TYR A 49 -10.23 -1.32 -0.98
CA TYR A 49 -10.95 -0.47 -1.92
C TYR A 49 -10.91 -0.99 -3.36
N ARG A 50 -10.35 -2.18 -3.60
CA ARG A 50 -10.25 -2.85 -4.89
C ARG A 50 -9.69 -1.93 -5.99
N THR A 51 -8.56 -1.31 -5.70
CA THR A 51 -7.86 -0.42 -6.62
C THR A 51 -6.39 -0.81 -6.71
N ASN A 52 -5.78 -0.62 -7.87
CA ASN A 52 -4.33 -0.71 -8.03
C ASN A 52 -3.68 0.68 -8.21
N ARG A 53 -4.42 1.78 -8.02
CA ARG A 53 -3.90 3.14 -8.22
C ARG A 53 -3.33 3.68 -6.92
N ILE A 54 -2.02 3.90 -6.88
CA ILE A 54 -1.32 4.48 -5.74
C ILE A 54 -0.64 5.78 -6.17
N LEU A 55 -0.87 6.85 -5.42
CA LEU A 55 -0.16 8.12 -5.56
C LEU A 55 0.99 8.12 -4.55
N THR A 56 2.21 7.92 -5.02
CA THR A 56 3.42 7.87 -4.18
C THR A 56 4.63 8.40 -4.95
N LEU A 57 5.63 8.86 -4.21
CA LEU A 57 6.96 9.13 -4.76
C LEU A 57 7.86 7.89 -4.69
N ASP A 58 7.56 6.94 -3.80
CA ASP A 58 8.29 5.68 -3.73
C ASP A 58 7.74 4.69 -4.74
N GLN A 59 8.30 4.77 -5.94
CA GLN A 59 7.90 3.85 -7.00
C GLN A 59 8.52 2.47 -6.81
N ARG A 60 9.66 2.37 -6.12
CA ARG A 60 10.46 1.15 -6.14
C ARG A 60 9.75 0.02 -5.42
N ASP A 61 9.22 0.33 -4.24
CA ASP A 61 8.67 -0.68 -3.35
C ASP A 61 7.32 -1.17 -3.86
N PHE A 62 6.46 -0.26 -4.32
CA PHE A 62 5.20 -0.64 -4.96
C PHE A 62 5.36 -1.34 -6.32
N ARG A 63 6.45 -1.11 -7.08
CA ARG A 63 6.72 -1.89 -8.30
C ARG A 63 7.23 -3.30 -8.01
N ALA A 64 7.71 -3.56 -6.79
CA ALA A 64 8.19 -4.88 -6.39
C ALA A 64 7.07 -5.81 -5.88
N ILE A 65 5.82 -5.32 -5.82
CA ILE A 65 4.70 -6.02 -5.16
C ILE A 65 3.53 -6.16 -6.13
N GLU A 66 2.94 -7.35 -6.13
CA GLU A 66 1.65 -7.58 -6.78
C GLU A 66 0.51 -7.13 -5.85
N PRO A 67 -0.51 -6.41 -6.36
CA PRO A 67 -1.67 -6.04 -5.55
C PRO A 67 -2.38 -7.28 -4.98
N LEU A 68 -2.82 -7.21 -3.73
CA LEU A 68 -3.58 -8.32 -3.09
C LEU A 68 -4.95 -8.53 -3.74
N THR A 69 -5.48 -7.51 -4.42
CA THR A 69 -6.77 -7.61 -5.11
C THR A 69 -6.68 -8.58 -6.27
N HIS A 70 -7.45 -9.66 -6.17
CA HIS A 70 -7.52 -10.68 -7.21
C HIS A 70 -7.82 -10.08 -8.59
N GLY A 71 -7.01 -10.48 -9.58
CA GLY A 71 -7.13 -10.04 -10.97
C GLY A 71 -6.36 -8.76 -11.31
N LEU A 72 -5.77 -8.07 -10.33
CA LEU A 72 -4.83 -6.97 -10.55
C LEU A 72 -3.40 -7.51 -10.46
N THR A 73 -2.58 -7.25 -11.48
CA THR A 73 -1.23 -7.84 -11.59
C THR A 73 -0.10 -6.85 -11.28
N ALA A 74 -0.39 -5.56 -11.22
CA ALA A 74 0.57 -4.51 -10.88
C ALA A 74 -0.13 -3.26 -10.37
N PHE A 75 0.55 -2.50 -9.52
CA PHE A 75 0.15 -1.15 -9.16
C PHE A 75 0.38 -0.17 -10.34
N HIS A 76 -0.58 0.72 -10.53
CA HIS A 76 -0.48 1.90 -11.40
C HIS A 76 -0.08 3.10 -10.54
N ILE A 77 1.17 3.53 -10.68
CA ILE A 77 1.81 4.48 -9.77
C ILE A 77 1.68 5.90 -10.32
N LEU A 78 0.96 6.74 -9.62
CA LEU A 78 0.77 8.14 -9.98
C LEU A 78 1.81 9.02 -9.26
N PRO A 79 2.32 10.07 -9.92
CA PRO A 79 2.03 10.50 -11.29
C PRO A 79 2.94 9.84 -12.36
N ALA A 80 3.73 8.83 -11.98
CA ALA A 80 4.77 8.25 -12.83
C ALA A 80 4.22 7.50 -14.06
N ASP A 81 3.16 6.74 -13.85
CA ASP A 81 2.43 5.99 -14.87
C ASP A 81 1.31 6.89 -15.42
N ARG A 82 1.18 6.92 -16.75
CA ARG A 82 0.17 7.71 -17.48
C ARG A 82 -1.01 6.86 -17.91
#